data_AF-A0A9D9YDR0-F1
#
_entry.id   AF-A0A9D9YDR0-F1
#
_cell.length_a   1.000
_cell.length_b   1.000
_cell.length_c   1.000
_cell.angle_alpha   90.00
_cell.angle_beta   90.00
_cell.angle_gamma   90.00
#
_symmetry.space_group_name_H-M   'P 1'
#
loop_
_entity.id
_entity.type
_entity.pdbx_description
1 polymer ?
#
loop_
_entity_poly.entity_id
_entity_poly.type
_entity_poly.pdbx_seq_one_letter_code
_entity_poly.pdbx_strand_id
1 'polypeptide(L)'
;MKVSGSSKIKIKVIGALGCGLFLAAVSILSFSKIQKTAFAAEPTDSSYFTFDESTGAITDYSLDGPKDVVIPEEINGVQVTSIAQSGQTYSSFQGKNLTSVVFPQTIKSIGSGAFANNNLTELTLPDSLEELSAYVFY
;
A
#
# COMPACT_ATOMS: atom_id res chain seq x y z
N MET A 1 -11.86 6.39 11.77
CA MET A 1 -11.90 7.21 10.54
C MET A 1 -13.14 6.85 9.74
N LYS A 2 -13.87 7.84 9.21
CA LYS A 2 -15.03 7.62 8.34
C LYS A 2 -14.53 7.65 6.90
N VAL A 3 -14.52 6.50 6.22
CA VAL A 3 -14.12 6.46 4.81
C VAL A 3 -15.31 6.92 3.98
N SER A 4 -15.19 8.11 3.38
CA SER A 4 -16.25 8.70 2.55
C SER A 4 -15.85 8.62 1.09
N GLY A 5 -16.51 7.73 0.34
CA GLY A 5 -16.41 7.71 -1.12
C GLY A 5 -16.08 6.34 -1.69
N SER A 6 -17.06 5.45 -1.70
CA SER A 6 -17.48 4.64 -2.86
C SER A 6 -18.49 3.58 -2.42
N SER A 7 -19.70 3.63 -2.97
CA SER A 7 -20.81 2.72 -2.59
C SER A 7 -20.58 1.24 -2.99
N LYS A 8 -19.39 0.90 -3.49
CA LYS A 8 -19.05 -0.40 -4.10
C LYS A 8 -17.87 -1.12 -3.44
N ILE A 9 -17.03 -0.43 -2.66
CA ILE A 9 -15.81 -1.03 -2.09
C ILE A 9 -16.06 -1.41 -0.63
N LYS A 10 -15.77 -2.67 -0.29
CA LYS A 10 -15.77 -3.12 1.12
C LYS A 10 -14.43 -2.78 1.76
N ILE A 11 -14.45 -1.84 2.69
CA ILE A 11 -13.24 -1.43 3.42
C ILE A 11 -13.23 -2.10 4.78
N LYS A 12 -12.14 -2.81 5.08
CA LYS A 12 -11.91 -3.41 6.39
C LYS A 12 -10.72 -2.72 7.05
N VAL A 13 -10.91 -2.26 8.27
CA VAL A 13 -9.82 -1.90 9.17
C VAL A 13 -9.62 -3.11 10.08
N ILE A 14 -8.48 -3.80 9.96
CA ILE A 14 -8.22 -5.00 10.75
C ILE A 14 -7.44 -4.59 11.99
N GLY A 15 -8.12 -4.37 13.13
CA GLY A 15 -7.43 -4.18 14.40
C GLY A 15 -6.55 -5.38 14.73
N ALA A 16 -5.23 -5.19 14.65
CA ALA A 16 -4.14 -6.01 15.17
C ALA A 16 -4.46 -7.52 15.38
N LEU A 17 -4.39 -8.31 14.32
CA LEU A 17 -4.10 -9.73 14.41
C LEU A 17 -2.91 -9.99 13.49
N GLY A 18 -1.73 -10.22 14.04
CA GLY A 18 -1.41 -11.62 14.30
C GLY A 18 -0.74 -12.23 13.06
N CYS A 19 0.24 -11.53 12.49
CA CYS A 19 1.28 -12.03 11.60
C CYS A 19 1.56 -13.58 11.92
N GLY A 20 1.71 -14.53 10.95
CA GLY A 20 2.35 -15.88 11.09
C GLY A 20 2.79 -16.67 9.79
N LEU A 21 4.10 -16.63 9.42
CA LEU A 21 5.07 -17.38 8.53
C LEU A 21 4.93 -17.77 6.98
N PHE A 22 6.13 -17.87 6.27
CA PHE A 22 6.63 -18.70 5.08
C PHE A 22 6.78 -18.09 3.62
N LEU A 23 7.78 -18.34 2.72
CA LEU A 23 9.19 -18.88 2.69
C LEU A 23 9.81 -18.76 1.25
N ALA A 24 11.12 -18.44 1.12
CA ALA A 24 12.08 -19.09 0.20
C ALA A 24 13.53 -18.92 0.71
N ALA A 25 14.36 -19.95 0.56
CA ALA A 25 15.55 -20.21 1.36
C ALA A 25 16.84 -19.50 0.90
N VAL A 26 17.62 -18.97 1.85
CA VAL A 26 19.09 -19.06 1.86
C VAL A 26 19.57 -19.25 3.30
N SER A 27 20.42 -20.25 3.50
CA SER A 27 21.04 -20.68 4.75
C SER A 27 21.75 -19.53 5.46
N ILE A 28 21.55 -19.34 6.78
CA ILE A 28 22.58 -19.20 7.84
C ILE A 28 21.86 -19.05 9.21
N LEU A 29 22.13 -20.02 10.09
CA LEU A 29 22.12 -20.08 11.55
C LEU A 29 21.40 -18.98 12.38
N SER A 30 20.34 -19.41 13.07
CA SER A 30 19.88 -19.04 14.43
C SER A 30 19.41 -17.61 14.72
N PHE A 31 18.08 -17.41 14.83
CA PHE A 31 17.49 -16.53 15.85
C PHE A 31 16.17 -17.13 16.37
N SER A 32 16.09 -17.26 17.71
CA SER A 32 14.92 -17.72 18.47
C SER A 32 14.01 -16.52 18.80
N LYS A 33 12.67 -16.73 18.77
CA LYS A 33 11.57 -15.81 19.21
C LYS A 33 11.38 -14.59 18.27
N ILE A 34 10.24 -14.28 17.63
CA ILE A 34 8.80 -14.43 17.90
C ILE A 34 8.08 -14.64 16.56
N GLN A 35 7.18 -15.62 16.50
CA GLN A 35 6.37 -15.89 15.32
C GLN A 35 5.28 -14.83 15.18
N LYS A 36 5.48 -13.90 14.25
CA LYS A 36 4.38 -13.16 13.66
C LYS A 36 4.72 -12.82 12.18
N THR A 37 4.23 -13.53 11.14
CA THR A 37 4.37 -13.29 9.66
C THR A 37 3.08 -13.50 8.78
N ALA A 38 2.11 -12.58 8.65
CA ALA A 38 0.96 -12.84 7.74
C ALA A 38 1.51 -12.99 6.32
N PHE A 39 0.97 -13.90 5.52
CA PHE A 39 1.44 -14.23 4.16
C PHE A 39 1.55 -12.96 3.30
N ALA A 40 2.74 -12.35 3.29
CA ALA A 40 3.00 -11.13 2.54
C ALA A 40 3.41 -11.57 1.15
N ALA A 41 2.58 -11.27 0.16
CA ALA A 41 2.98 -11.36 -1.23
C ALA A 41 4.28 -10.57 -1.43
N GLU A 42 5.15 -11.01 -2.35
CA GLU A 42 6.39 -10.31 -2.66
C GLU A 42 6.10 -8.85 -3.02
N PRO A 43 6.88 -7.87 -2.49
CA PRO A 43 6.70 -6.48 -2.85
C PRO A 43 6.74 -6.30 -4.36
N THR A 44 5.87 -5.44 -4.89
CA THR A 44 5.93 -5.04 -6.28
C THR A 44 7.27 -4.36 -6.54
N ASP A 45 7.89 -4.69 -7.67
CA ASP A 45 9.18 -4.13 -8.06
C ASP A 45 9.17 -2.59 -8.00
N SER A 46 10.19 -2.02 -7.36
CA SER A 46 10.25 -0.57 -7.10
C SER A 46 10.28 0.26 -8.38
N SER A 47 10.69 -0.33 -9.52
CA SER A 47 10.73 0.35 -10.82
C SER A 47 9.37 0.82 -11.33
N TYR A 48 8.26 0.29 -10.80
CA TYR A 48 6.92 0.76 -11.14
C TYR A 48 6.46 1.98 -10.33
N PHE A 49 7.22 2.41 -9.32
CA PHE A 49 6.85 3.52 -8.45
C PHE A 49 7.71 4.74 -8.72
N THR A 50 7.07 5.89 -8.86
CA THR A 50 7.77 7.17 -8.69
C THR A 50 7.72 7.53 -7.22
N PHE A 51 8.89 7.63 -6.60
CA PHE A 51 9.04 7.78 -5.16
C PHE A 51 9.85 9.03 -4.83
N ASP A 52 9.31 9.86 -3.93
CA ASP A 52 10.00 11.00 -3.35
C ASP A 52 10.70 10.58 -2.06
N GLU A 53 12.00 10.31 -2.17
CA GLU A 53 12.85 9.89 -1.05
C GLU A 53 12.94 10.93 0.08
N SER A 54 12.71 12.22 -0.22
CA SER A 54 12.79 13.28 0.79
C SER A 54 11.61 13.26 1.75
N THR A 55 10.46 12.76 1.28
CA THR A 55 9.20 12.73 2.04
C THR A 55 8.73 11.31 2.38
N GLY A 56 9.27 10.28 1.71
CA GLY A 56 8.77 8.92 1.82
C GLY A 56 7.45 8.70 1.08
N ALA A 57 7.15 9.52 0.07
CA ALA A 57 5.88 9.51 -0.64
C ALA A 57 5.95 8.79 -1.99
N ILE A 58 5.01 7.88 -2.24
CA ILE A 58 4.73 7.44 -3.62
C ILE A 58 3.90 8.51 -4.31
N THR A 59 4.37 9.01 -5.45
CA THR A 59 3.78 10.13 -6.19
C THR A 59 3.17 9.72 -7.53
N ASP A 60 3.59 8.58 -8.07
CA ASP A 60 2.96 7.95 -9.24
C ASP A 60 3.24 6.44 -9.27
N TYR A 61 2.39 5.73 -10.00
CA TYR A 61 2.49 4.31 -10.30
C TYR A 61 2.38 4.06 -11.80
N SER A 62 3.31 3.30 -12.36
CA SER A 62 3.37 3.03 -13.80
C SER A 62 2.15 2.26 -14.30
N LEU A 63 1.67 2.60 -15.50
CA LEU A 63 0.58 1.89 -16.16
C LEU A 63 0.96 0.46 -16.56
N ASP A 64 2.26 0.20 -16.75
CA ASP A 64 2.81 -1.12 -17.09
C ASP A 64 3.00 -2.02 -15.86
N GLY A 65 2.78 -1.48 -14.66
CA GLY A 65 2.84 -2.23 -13.42
C GLY A 65 1.69 -3.26 -13.27
N PRO A 66 1.91 -4.30 -12.45
CA PRO A 66 0.87 -5.28 -12.12
C PRO A 66 -0.39 -4.62 -11.55
N LYS A 67 -1.54 -5.30 -11.67
CA LYS A 67 -2.82 -4.79 -11.16
C LYS A 67 -3.10 -5.21 -9.72
N ASP A 68 -2.38 -6.22 -9.25
CA ASP A 68 -2.30 -6.61 -7.85
C ASP A 68 -1.01 -6.04 -7.26
N VAL A 69 -1.16 -4.95 -6.51
CA VAL A 69 -0.03 -4.16 -6.02
C VAL A 69 0.27 -4.52 -4.57
N VAL A 70 1.54 -4.82 -4.30
CA VAL A 70 2.07 -4.92 -2.95
C VAL A 70 3.03 -3.75 -2.77
N ILE A 71 2.62 -2.75 -1.99
CA ILE A 71 3.44 -1.57 -1.76
C ILE A 71 4.63 -1.97 -0.86
N PRO A 72 5.89 -1.73 -1.27
CA PRO A 72 7.05 -2.07 -0.46
C PRO A 72 7.10 -1.24 0.82
N GLU A 73 7.66 -1.80 1.89
CA GLU A 73 7.92 -1.04 3.14
C GLU A 73 8.97 0.05 2.92
N GLU A 74 9.93 -0.20 2.02
CA GLU A 74 11.02 0.71 1.70
C GLU A 74 11.32 0.72 0.20
N ILE A 75 11.70 1.89 -0.33
CA ILE A 75 12.28 2.04 -1.66
C ILE A 75 13.63 2.72 -1.47
N ASN A 76 14.70 2.14 -2.02
CA ASN A 76 16.08 2.62 -1.87
C ASN A 76 16.53 2.80 -0.39
N GLY A 77 16.00 1.99 0.53
CA GLY A 77 16.30 2.06 1.96
C GLY A 77 15.58 3.19 2.72
N VAL A 78 14.63 3.86 2.07
CA VAL A 78 13.77 4.89 2.70
C VAL A 78 12.36 4.32 2.84
N GLN A 79 11.78 4.49 4.03
CA GLN A 79 10.42 4.02 4.32
C GLN A 79 9.37 4.69 3.43
N VAL A 80 8.46 3.87 2.92
CA VAL A 80 7.25 4.34 2.25
C VAL A 80 6.22 4.69 3.33
N THR A 81 5.99 5.98 3.55
CA THR A 81 5.15 6.49 4.63
C THR A 81 3.86 7.11 4.14
N SER A 82 3.77 7.50 2.87
CA SER A 82 2.57 8.14 2.34
C SER A 82 2.32 7.87 0.87
N ILE A 83 1.05 7.98 0.48
CA ILE A 83 0.61 7.95 -0.91
C ILE A 83 0.06 9.33 -1.26
N ALA A 84 0.66 9.98 -2.26
CA ALA A 84 0.28 11.34 -2.65
C ALA A 84 -1.16 11.40 -3.18
N GLN A 85 -1.75 12.60 -3.15
CA GLN A 85 -3.05 12.84 -3.80
C GLN A 85 -2.96 12.69 -5.31
N SER A 86 -4.10 12.47 -5.97
CA SER A 86 -4.22 12.56 -7.42
C SER A 86 -4.72 13.95 -7.82
N GLY A 87 -4.10 14.55 -8.84
CA GLY A 87 -4.39 15.91 -9.30
C GLY A 87 -3.48 16.33 -10.47
N GLN A 88 -3.17 17.62 -10.55
CA GLN A 88 -2.38 18.18 -11.68
C GLN A 88 -0.92 17.71 -11.67
N THR A 89 -0.35 17.48 -10.49
CA THR A 89 1.08 17.16 -10.32
C THR A 89 1.34 15.68 -10.13
N TYR A 90 0.42 14.98 -9.46
CA TYR A 90 0.59 13.59 -9.04
C TYR A 90 -0.58 12.76 -9.55
N SER A 91 -0.29 11.56 -10.00
CA SER A 91 -1.31 10.60 -10.44
C SER A 91 -1.38 9.35 -9.55
N SER A 92 -0.47 9.21 -8.58
CA SER A 92 -0.40 8.10 -7.60
C SER A 92 -0.92 6.78 -8.18
N PHE A 93 -2.08 6.31 -7.74
CA PHE A 93 -2.71 5.09 -8.25
C PHE A 93 -4.05 5.36 -8.96
N GLN A 94 -4.38 6.60 -9.31
CA GLN A 94 -5.64 6.91 -9.99
C GLN A 94 -5.67 6.29 -11.39
N GLY A 95 -6.76 5.59 -11.72
CA GLY A 95 -7.00 5.10 -13.08
C GLY A 95 -6.05 3.99 -13.54
N LYS A 96 -5.38 3.29 -12.62
CA LYS A 96 -4.34 2.28 -12.96
C LYS A 96 -4.91 0.88 -13.20
N ASN A 97 -6.23 0.72 -13.15
CA ASN A 97 -6.97 -0.53 -13.29
C ASN A 97 -6.63 -1.58 -12.21
N LEU A 98 -6.28 -1.13 -11.01
CA LEU A 98 -5.90 -2.02 -9.92
C LEU A 98 -7.05 -2.92 -9.49
N THR A 99 -6.72 -4.17 -9.17
CA THR A 99 -7.63 -5.21 -8.67
C THR A 99 -7.41 -5.48 -7.19
N SER A 100 -6.18 -5.31 -6.69
CA SER A 100 -5.86 -5.40 -5.26
C SER A 100 -4.70 -4.47 -4.87
N VAL A 101 -4.69 -4.04 -3.61
CA VAL A 101 -3.60 -3.28 -3.01
C VAL A 101 -3.34 -3.82 -1.61
N VAL A 102 -2.10 -4.20 -1.35
CA VAL A 102 -1.59 -4.56 -0.03
C VAL A 102 -0.71 -3.42 0.48
N PHE A 103 -1.09 -2.85 1.62
CA PHE A 103 -0.34 -1.76 2.26
C PHE A 103 0.64 -2.30 3.30
N PRO A 104 1.86 -1.73 3.37
CA PRO A 104 2.74 -1.94 4.50
C PRO A 104 2.22 -1.19 5.74
N GLN A 105 2.68 -1.61 6.92
CA GLN A 105 2.35 -0.94 8.19
C GLN A 105 3.13 0.37 8.40
N THR A 106 3.91 0.80 7.42
CA THR A 106 4.63 2.07 7.42
C THR A 106 3.76 3.23 6.92
N ILE A 107 2.66 2.96 6.21
CA ILE A 107 1.78 4.00 5.66
C ILE A 107 1.07 4.75 6.78
N LYS A 108 1.22 6.07 6.76
CA LYS A 108 0.62 7.04 7.68
C LYS A 108 -0.48 7.86 7.04
N SER A 109 -0.34 8.22 5.76
CA SER A 109 -1.32 9.05 5.07
C SER A 109 -1.58 8.62 3.63
N ILE A 110 -2.83 8.78 3.20
CA ILE A 110 -3.26 8.57 1.82
C ILE A 110 -4.03 9.80 1.34
N GLY A 111 -3.51 10.42 0.28
CA GLY A 111 -4.00 11.68 -0.28
C GLY A 111 -5.30 11.55 -1.09
N SER A 112 -5.92 12.71 -1.35
CA SER A 112 -7.21 12.80 -2.04
C SER A 112 -7.18 12.12 -3.41
N GLY A 113 -8.17 11.28 -3.72
CA GLY A 113 -8.27 10.63 -5.03
C GLY A 113 -7.19 9.61 -5.36
N ALA A 114 -6.27 9.28 -4.44
CA ALA A 114 -5.07 8.50 -4.71
C ALA A 114 -5.32 7.16 -5.40
N PHE A 115 -6.47 6.52 -5.14
CA PHE A 115 -6.88 5.23 -5.71
C PHE A 115 -8.21 5.34 -6.48
N ALA A 116 -8.63 6.54 -6.89
CA ALA A 116 -9.86 6.75 -7.62
C ALA A 116 -9.82 6.08 -9.01
N ASN A 117 -10.98 5.72 -9.55
CA ASN A 117 -11.14 5.08 -10.87
C ASN A 117 -10.35 3.75 -11.02
N ASN A 118 -10.35 2.88 -10.01
CA ASN A 118 -9.80 1.52 -10.09
C ASN A 118 -10.89 0.44 -10.02
N ASN A 119 -10.49 -0.82 -10.19
CA ASN A 119 -11.38 -1.99 -10.14
C ASN A 119 -11.34 -2.68 -8.76
N LEU A 120 -10.95 -1.94 -7.71
CA LEU A 120 -10.90 -2.44 -6.34
C LEU A 120 -12.32 -2.78 -5.88
N THR A 121 -12.48 -3.93 -5.24
CA THR A 121 -13.78 -4.40 -4.70
C THR A 121 -13.72 -4.57 -3.18
N GLU A 122 -12.54 -4.87 -2.66
CA GLU A 122 -12.22 -4.93 -1.26
C GLU A 122 -10.82 -4.38 -1.04
N LEU A 123 -10.61 -3.83 0.16
CA LEU A 123 -9.33 -3.28 0.53
C LEU A 123 -9.19 -3.29 2.06
N THR A 124 -8.01 -3.66 2.51
CA THR A 124 -7.62 -3.60 3.93
C THR A 124 -6.75 -2.38 4.14
N LEU A 125 -7.15 -1.48 5.04
CA LEU A 125 -6.30 -0.36 5.45
C LEU A 125 -5.30 -0.80 6.53
N PRO A 126 -4.06 -0.28 6.52
CA PRO A 126 -3.09 -0.59 7.54
C PRO A 126 -3.48 0.08 8.87
N ASP A 127 -3.15 -0.56 9.99
CA ASP A 127 -3.47 -0.04 11.33
C ASP A 127 -2.67 1.23 11.67
N SER A 128 -1.55 1.41 11.00
CA SER A 128 -0.69 2.59 11.10
C SER A 128 -1.27 3.84 10.46
N LEU A 129 -2.36 3.72 9.70
CA LEU A 129 -2.95 4.82 8.94
C LEU A 129 -3.55 5.86 9.89
N GLU A 130 -3.02 7.08 9.82
CA GLU A 130 -3.42 8.21 10.64
C GLU A 130 -4.36 9.15 9.85
N GLU A 131 -4.10 9.32 8.55
CA GLU A 131 -4.85 10.22 7.69
C GLU A 131 -5.35 9.55 6.40
N LEU A 132 -6.63 9.76 6.10
CA LEU A 132 -7.27 9.33 4.86
C LEU A 132 -8.09 10.50 4.32
N SER A 133 -7.66 11.05 3.18
CA SER A 133 -8.30 12.19 2.53
C SER A 133 -9.66 11.85 1.89
N ALA A 134 -10.35 12.87 1.37
CA ALA A 134 -11.61 12.69 0.64
C ALA A 134 -11.41 11.95 -0.69
N TYR A 135 -12.44 11.23 -1.14
CA TYR A 135 -12.52 10.62 -2.49
C TYR A 135 -11.38 9.67 -2.85
N VAL A 136 -10.65 9.13 -1.86
CA VAL A 136 -9.49 8.25 -2.09
C VAL A 136 -9.81 7.09 -3.02
N PHE A 137 -11.01 6.51 -2.93
CA PHE A 137 -11.44 5.34 -3.69
C PHE A 137 -12.66 5.60 -4.58
N TYR A 138 -12.87 6.85 -5.01
CA TYR A 138 -14.05 7.25 -5.79
C TYR A 138 -14.12 6.58 -7.17
#